data_AF-A0A3N5E0K7-F1
#
_entry.id   AF-A0A3N5E0K7-F1
#
_cell.length_a   1.000
_cell.length_b   1.000
_cell.length_c   1.000
_cell.angle_alpha   90.00
_cell.angle_beta   90.00
_cell.angle_gamma   90.00
#
_symmetry.space_group_name_H-M   'P 1'
#
loop_
_entity.id
_entity.type
_entity.pdbx_description
1 polymer ?
#
loop_
_entity_poly.entity_id
_entity_poly.type
_entity_poly.pdbx_seq_one_letter_code
_entity_poly.pdbx_strand_id
1 'polypeptide(L)'
;MKYTTYILSLLIVLGIIINASYDAIGQDVTVSKELLFLSKNISQTNFEAKIEFEKKKYKEAAKKYLEILHHKPNDITTLYNLARCYAYLRKPIQAAEALQFALDAGLNDIQTLLSDSTWIPHKNNEKIRQVLNNAQKIQKERGESFFVECKVAIKCRVRQPNNYDSTKAYPLIVILHGNGGNAESYMAVRDIMDASNFFFAAPQGPYQRKLLELNSPAYSWFLLTNDKKLWEKADPFAIEYIISVIDDIKTQYKISEVYLIGHSQGGALAYMTGIKTSNLINGIICFGARNPIEMLSAAEIYNAELKIPIFIGHGTIDPQVNINEAKEAQRILTKYGYNVTLKSFNGGHWLDTSTLIEAKKWIEGIKSKSKKEKS
;
A
#
# COMPACT_ATOMS: atom_id res chain seq x y z
N MET A 1 -23.72 4.27 32.43
CA MET A 1 -23.84 3.00 31.68
C MET A 1 -24.15 3.35 30.22
N LYS A 2 -23.21 3.11 29.29
CA LYS A 2 -23.18 3.45 27.83
C LYS A 2 -21.99 4.36 27.46
N TYR A 3 -20.75 3.86 27.45
CA TYR A 3 -19.60 4.47 26.74
C TYR A 3 -18.47 3.48 26.41
N THR A 4 -18.74 2.17 26.29
CA THR A 4 -17.68 1.15 26.18
C THR A 4 -17.65 0.35 24.87
N THR A 5 -18.44 0.71 23.86
CA THR A 5 -18.57 -0.11 22.63
C THR A 5 -17.97 0.49 21.36
N TYR A 6 -17.22 1.59 21.43
CA TYR A 6 -16.66 2.26 20.24
C TYR A 6 -15.13 2.26 20.13
N ILE A 7 -14.41 1.57 21.03
CA ILE A 7 -12.93 1.50 21.00
C ILE A 7 -12.40 0.24 20.29
N LEU A 8 -13.26 -0.72 19.91
CA LEU A 8 -12.81 -1.98 19.29
C LEU A 8 -12.64 -1.94 17.75
N SER A 9 -12.94 -0.83 17.07
CA SER A 9 -12.83 -0.73 15.60
C SER A 9 -11.58 0.01 15.10
N LEU A 10 -10.65 0.40 15.98
CA LEU A 10 -9.57 1.33 15.65
C LEU A 10 -8.14 0.75 15.66
N LEU A 11 -8.02 -0.58 15.62
CA LEU A 11 -6.75 -1.27 15.73
C LEU A 11 -6.32 -1.94 14.41
N ILE A 12 -7.02 -1.67 13.31
CA ILE A 12 -6.80 -2.31 11.99
C ILE A 12 -6.35 -1.30 10.94
N VAL A 13 -5.34 -0.49 11.24
CA VAL A 13 -4.51 0.14 10.21
C VAL A 13 -3.10 0.23 10.80
N LEU A 14 -2.19 -0.60 10.29
CA LEU A 14 -0.74 -0.70 10.58
C LEU A 14 -0.33 -1.80 11.56
N GLY A 15 -0.05 -2.98 11.01
CA GLY A 15 1.22 -3.72 11.22
C GLY A 15 1.65 -4.15 12.62
N ILE A 16 0.94 -3.78 13.70
CA ILE A 16 1.37 -4.04 15.10
C ILE A 16 0.45 -5.06 15.77
N ILE A 17 -0.73 -5.35 15.21
CA ILE A 17 -1.74 -6.24 15.83
C ILE A 17 -1.88 -7.54 15.07
N ILE A 18 -0.73 -8.11 14.77
CA ILE A 18 -0.62 -9.56 14.79
C ILE A 18 -0.05 -10.00 16.16
N ASN A 19 0.66 -9.13 16.89
CA ASN A 19 1.11 -9.43 18.26
C ASN A 19 0.02 -9.17 19.31
N ALA A 20 -0.66 -8.02 19.26
CA ALA A 20 -1.55 -7.63 20.38
C ALA A 20 -2.90 -8.38 20.42
N SER A 21 -3.37 -8.99 19.33
CA SER A 21 -4.61 -9.79 19.32
C SER A 21 -4.40 -11.23 19.81
N TYR A 22 -3.15 -11.71 19.88
CA TYR A 22 -2.81 -12.95 20.59
C TYR A 22 -2.58 -12.71 22.07
N ASP A 23 -1.91 -11.61 22.42
CA ASP A 23 -1.66 -11.26 23.84
C ASP A 23 -2.94 -10.82 24.58
N ALA A 24 -4.01 -10.44 23.86
CA ALA A 24 -5.29 -10.02 24.44
C ALA A 24 -6.38 -11.10 24.45
N ILE A 25 -6.15 -12.29 23.86
CA ILE A 25 -6.97 -13.47 24.17
C ILE A 25 -6.41 -13.98 25.50
N GLY A 26 -7.20 -13.81 26.56
CA GLY A 26 -6.80 -14.04 27.95
C GLY A 26 -5.86 -15.24 28.12
N GLN A 27 -4.80 -15.00 28.89
CA GLN A 27 -4.10 -16.03 29.62
C GLN A 27 -5.13 -16.80 30.47
N ASP A 28 -5.74 -17.84 29.89
CA ASP A 28 -6.44 -18.95 30.58
C ASP A 28 -7.20 -19.92 29.64
N VAL A 29 -6.93 -19.93 28.33
CA VAL A 29 -7.43 -21.03 27.47
C VAL A 29 -6.31 -22.04 27.25
N THR A 30 -6.39 -23.18 27.94
CA THR A 30 -5.54 -24.34 27.63
C THR A 30 -5.97 -24.91 26.27
N VAL A 31 -5.33 -24.48 25.18
CA VAL A 31 -5.60 -24.99 23.84
C VAL A 31 -5.24 -26.48 23.81
N SER A 32 -6.19 -27.34 23.45
CA SER A 32 -5.94 -28.78 23.35
C SER A 32 -4.84 -29.06 22.31
N LYS A 33 -4.10 -30.17 22.46
CA LYS A 33 -3.02 -30.52 21.52
C LYS A 33 -3.49 -30.58 20.06
N GLU A 34 -4.75 -30.95 19.84
CA GLU A 34 -5.40 -31.00 18.53
C GLU A 34 -5.63 -29.62 17.91
N LEU A 35 -5.77 -28.57 18.72
CA LEU A 35 -6.05 -27.20 18.28
C LEU A 35 -4.81 -26.29 18.34
N LEU A 36 -3.66 -26.77 18.83
CA LEU A 36 -2.39 -26.02 18.89
C LEU A 36 -1.93 -25.48 17.53
N PHE A 37 -2.39 -26.06 16.42
CA PHE A 37 -2.08 -25.52 15.10
C PHE A 37 -2.77 -24.18 14.83
N LEU A 38 -3.93 -23.92 15.46
CA LEU A 38 -4.65 -22.65 15.33
C LEU A 38 -3.93 -21.52 16.06
N SER A 39 -3.23 -21.84 17.15
CA SER A 39 -2.45 -20.86 17.93
C SER A 39 -1.16 -20.43 17.23
N LYS A 40 -0.84 -21.02 16.08
CA LYS A 40 0.45 -20.86 15.44
C LYS A 40 0.43 -19.76 14.40
N ASN A 41 1.24 -18.74 14.64
CA ASN A 41 1.30 -17.57 13.79
C ASN A 41 2.26 -17.76 12.60
N ILE A 42 1.78 -18.41 11.54
CA ILE A 42 2.56 -18.69 10.33
C ILE A 42 3.08 -17.41 9.66
N SER A 43 2.37 -16.29 9.82
CA SER A 43 2.80 -14.98 9.32
C SER A 43 4.04 -14.48 10.05
N GLN A 44 4.04 -14.55 11.39
CA GLN A 44 5.21 -14.22 12.21
C GLN A 44 6.39 -15.15 11.86
N THR A 45 6.15 -16.46 11.74
CA THR A 45 7.18 -17.42 11.33
C THR A 45 7.79 -17.05 9.97
N ASN A 46 6.98 -16.60 9.01
CA ASN A 46 7.44 -16.16 7.69
C ASN A 46 8.28 -14.88 7.75
N PHE A 47 7.85 -13.89 8.52
CA PHE A 47 8.61 -12.66 8.73
C PHE A 47 9.97 -12.97 9.37
N GLU A 48 10.00 -13.76 10.44
CA GLU A 48 11.22 -14.21 11.08
C GLU A 48 12.13 -14.99 10.12
N ALA A 49 11.56 -15.87 9.29
CA ALA A 49 12.33 -16.62 8.29
C ALA A 49 13.06 -15.69 7.29
N LYS A 50 12.41 -14.61 6.85
CA LYS A 50 13.03 -13.60 5.97
C LYS A 50 14.15 -12.85 6.68
N ILE A 51 13.93 -12.43 7.93
CA ILE A 51 14.97 -11.77 8.75
C ILE A 51 16.19 -12.68 8.95
N GLU A 52 15.97 -13.96 9.27
CA GLU A 52 17.06 -14.93 9.43
C GLU A 52 17.80 -15.13 8.09
N PHE A 53 17.08 -15.18 6.98
CA PHE A 53 17.67 -15.27 5.65
C PHE A 53 18.57 -14.07 5.32
N GLU A 54 18.08 -12.84 5.57
CA GLU A 54 18.84 -11.60 5.36
C GLU A 54 20.09 -11.54 6.25
N LYS A 55 20.01 -12.06 7.48
CA LYS A 55 21.15 -12.25 8.39
C LYS A 55 22.09 -13.39 7.99
N LYS A 56 21.86 -14.04 6.84
CA LYS A 56 22.63 -15.18 6.31
C LYS A 56 22.56 -16.43 7.22
N LYS A 57 21.57 -16.52 8.09
CA LYS A 57 21.28 -17.68 8.95
C LYS A 57 20.36 -18.65 8.23
N TYR A 58 20.90 -19.25 7.16
CA TYR A 58 20.12 -20.02 6.20
C TYR A 58 19.54 -21.33 6.79
N LYS A 59 20.15 -21.90 7.82
CA LYS A 59 19.67 -23.13 8.47
C LYS A 59 18.42 -22.84 9.31
N GLU A 60 18.44 -21.71 10.01
CA GLU A 60 17.39 -21.18 10.86
C GLU A 60 16.20 -20.74 10.00
N ALA A 61 16.48 -20.01 8.90
CA ALA A 61 15.48 -19.67 7.89
C ALA A 61 14.83 -20.92 7.29
N ALA A 62 15.62 -21.93 6.88
CA ALA A 62 15.10 -23.18 6.32
C ALA A 62 14.18 -23.93 7.30
N LYS A 63 14.53 -23.98 8.60
CA LYS A 63 13.67 -24.61 9.63
C LYS A 63 12.30 -23.93 9.71
N LYS A 64 12.28 -22.59 9.68
CA LYS A 64 11.03 -21.80 9.69
C LYS A 64 10.23 -21.97 8.40
N TYR A 65 10.89 -22.02 7.24
CA TYR A 65 10.18 -22.30 5.98
C TYR A 65 9.58 -23.70 5.93
N LEU A 66 10.27 -24.73 6.41
CA LEU A 66 9.70 -26.08 6.57
C LEU A 66 8.49 -26.08 7.49
N GLU A 67 8.57 -25.35 8.60
CA GLU A 67 7.47 -25.17 9.54
C GLU A 67 6.23 -24.57 8.85
N ILE A 68 6.40 -23.57 7.99
CA ILE A 68 5.32 -22.97 7.20
C ILE A 68 4.73 -23.98 6.22
N LEU A 69 5.58 -24.75 5.51
CA LEU A 69 5.15 -25.74 4.52
C LEU A 69 4.38 -26.91 5.14
N HIS A 70 4.62 -27.25 6.41
CA HIS A 70 3.76 -28.21 7.12
C HIS A 70 2.30 -27.77 7.20
N HIS A 71 2.02 -26.46 7.18
CA HIS A 71 0.66 -25.92 7.15
C HIS A 71 0.19 -25.54 5.75
N LYS A 72 1.12 -25.15 4.86
CA LYS A 72 0.84 -24.72 3.49
C LYS A 72 1.79 -25.42 2.52
N PRO A 73 1.59 -26.71 2.21
CA PRO A 73 2.57 -27.52 1.47
C PRO A 73 2.85 -27.02 0.05
N ASN A 74 1.89 -26.33 -0.56
CA ASN A 74 2.00 -25.79 -1.92
C ASN A 74 2.27 -24.28 -1.95
N ASP A 75 2.77 -23.68 -0.85
CA ASP A 75 3.11 -22.26 -0.84
C ASP A 75 4.36 -22.00 -1.71
N ILE A 76 4.12 -21.54 -2.94
CA ILE A 76 5.13 -21.33 -3.99
C ILE A 76 6.31 -20.48 -3.48
N THR A 77 6.01 -19.37 -2.80
CA THR A 77 7.03 -18.44 -2.30
C THR A 77 7.89 -19.09 -1.22
N THR A 78 7.28 -19.85 -0.31
CA THR A 78 8.00 -20.57 0.75
C THR A 78 8.85 -21.70 0.18
N LEU A 79 8.34 -22.47 -0.78
CA LEU A 79 9.09 -23.53 -1.48
C LEU A 79 10.33 -22.96 -2.18
N TYR A 80 10.17 -21.85 -2.91
CA TYR A 80 11.27 -21.17 -3.59
C TYR A 80 12.31 -20.63 -2.60
N ASN A 81 11.89 -19.98 -1.50
CA ASN A 81 12.81 -19.48 -0.48
C ASN A 81 13.53 -20.61 0.27
N LEU A 82 12.87 -21.74 0.51
CA LEU A 82 13.50 -22.93 1.06
C LEU A 82 14.58 -23.48 0.12
N ALA A 83 14.28 -23.55 -1.18
CA ALA A 83 15.25 -23.95 -2.20
C ALA A 83 16.50 -23.06 -2.18
N ARG A 84 16.32 -21.74 -2.07
CA ARG A 84 17.43 -20.78 -1.91
C ARG A 84 18.23 -21.02 -0.64
N CYS A 85 17.59 -21.29 0.50
CA CYS A 85 18.29 -21.65 1.74
C CYS A 85 19.17 -22.89 1.54
N TYR A 86 18.64 -23.94 0.92
CA TYR A 86 19.42 -25.16 0.66
C TYR A 86 20.59 -24.93 -0.30
N ALA A 87 20.41 -24.08 -1.31
CA ALA A 87 21.51 -23.68 -2.20
C ALA A 87 22.63 -22.99 -1.41
N TYR A 88 22.32 -22.01 -0.56
CA TYR A 88 23.34 -21.34 0.27
C TYR A 88 23.99 -22.29 1.30
N LEU A 89 23.26 -23.29 1.78
CA LEU A 89 23.78 -24.34 2.67
C LEU A 89 24.59 -25.44 1.94
N ARG A 90 24.86 -25.28 0.63
CA ARG A 90 25.56 -26.28 -0.20
C ARG A 90 24.87 -27.64 -0.21
N LYS A 91 23.55 -27.65 -0.22
CA LYS A 91 22.66 -28.83 -0.32
C LYS A 91 21.93 -28.85 -1.66
N PRO A 92 22.63 -29.12 -2.78
CA PRO A 92 22.09 -28.92 -4.12
C PRO A 92 20.94 -29.88 -4.46
N ILE A 93 20.93 -31.09 -3.88
CA ILE A 93 19.85 -32.06 -4.10
C ILE A 93 18.54 -31.55 -3.50
N GLN A 94 18.56 -31.15 -2.23
CA GLN A 94 17.38 -30.61 -1.54
C GLN A 94 16.94 -29.27 -2.15
N ALA A 95 17.89 -28.47 -2.63
CA ALA A 95 17.58 -27.23 -3.34
C ALA A 95 16.84 -27.51 -4.65
N ALA A 96 17.29 -28.50 -5.44
CA ALA A 96 16.63 -28.90 -6.68
C ALA A 96 15.22 -29.47 -6.43
N GLU A 97 15.07 -30.30 -5.39
CA GLU A 97 13.77 -30.88 -5.01
C GLU A 97 12.77 -29.79 -4.60
N ALA A 98 13.15 -28.90 -3.68
CA ALA A 98 12.30 -27.80 -3.25
C ALA A 98 11.92 -26.85 -4.42
N LEU A 99 12.86 -26.63 -5.35
CA LEU A 99 12.61 -25.83 -6.54
C LEU A 99 11.65 -26.52 -7.52
N GLN A 100 11.77 -27.84 -7.71
CA GLN A 100 10.83 -28.61 -8.53
C GLN A 100 9.42 -28.57 -7.95
N PHE A 101 9.26 -28.74 -6.63
CA PHE A 101 7.98 -28.56 -5.97
C PHE A 101 7.40 -27.15 -6.18
N ALA A 102 8.23 -26.11 -6.17
CA ALA A 102 7.78 -24.74 -6.47
C ALA A 102 7.25 -24.62 -7.91
N LEU A 103 7.94 -25.21 -8.89
CA LEU A 103 7.49 -25.24 -10.29
C LEU A 103 6.15 -25.98 -10.44
N ASP A 104 6.02 -27.15 -9.82
CA ASP A 104 4.82 -27.99 -9.85
C ASP A 104 3.63 -27.27 -9.16
N ALA A 105 3.90 -26.50 -8.12
CA ALA A 105 2.91 -25.65 -7.45
C ALA A 105 2.52 -24.39 -8.26
N GLY A 106 3.15 -24.14 -9.41
CA GLY A 106 2.80 -23.04 -10.31
C GLY A 106 3.69 -21.80 -10.17
N LEU A 107 4.98 -21.96 -9.84
CA LEU A 107 5.95 -20.86 -9.97
C LEU A 107 5.95 -20.34 -11.42
N ASN A 108 5.53 -19.09 -11.58
CA ASN A 108 5.31 -18.47 -12.89
C ASN A 108 6.37 -17.45 -13.28
N ASP A 109 7.06 -16.84 -12.30
CA ASP A 109 8.13 -15.89 -12.55
C ASP A 109 9.46 -16.60 -12.84
N ILE A 110 9.51 -17.26 -14.00
CA ILE A 110 10.68 -18.03 -14.43
C ILE A 110 11.87 -17.12 -14.75
N GLN A 111 11.63 -15.90 -15.22
CA GLN A 111 12.70 -14.96 -15.53
C GLN A 111 13.46 -14.54 -14.26
N THR A 112 12.75 -14.22 -13.17
CA THR A 112 13.38 -13.96 -11.87
C THR A 112 14.10 -15.19 -11.35
N LEU A 113 13.51 -16.39 -11.47
CA LEU A 113 14.18 -17.64 -11.11
C LEU A 113 15.53 -17.81 -11.82
N LEU A 114 15.58 -17.62 -13.14
CA LEU A 114 16.78 -17.83 -13.95
C LEU A 114 17.87 -16.77 -13.75
N SER A 115 17.49 -15.58 -13.32
CA SER A 115 18.40 -14.46 -13.02
C SER A 115 18.88 -14.43 -11.57
N ASP A 116 18.28 -15.24 -10.68
CA ASP A 116 18.67 -15.28 -9.27
C ASP A 116 20.11 -15.80 -9.10
N SER A 117 20.97 -14.92 -8.57
CA SER A 117 22.37 -15.20 -8.29
C SER A 117 22.60 -16.41 -7.35
N THR A 118 21.59 -16.81 -6.58
CA THR A 118 21.61 -17.97 -5.69
C THR A 118 22.03 -19.26 -6.42
N TRP A 119 21.72 -19.38 -7.71
CA TRP A 119 22.00 -20.58 -8.50
C TRP A 119 23.39 -20.59 -9.14
N ILE A 120 24.09 -19.45 -9.21
CA ILE A 120 25.40 -19.32 -9.88
C ILE A 120 26.41 -20.35 -9.36
N PRO A 121 26.57 -20.57 -8.03
CA PRO A 121 27.53 -21.54 -7.52
C PRO A 121 27.16 -23.00 -7.78
N HIS A 122 25.96 -23.29 -8.28
CA HIS A 122 25.40 -24.63 -8.47
C HIS A 122 25.10 -24.95 -9.94
N LYS A 123 25.50 -24.09 -10.88
CA LYS A 123 25.24 -24.25 -12.33
C LYS A 123 25.73 -25.59 -12.90
N ASN A 124 26.79 -26.15 -12.33
CA ASN A 124 27.36 -27.44 -12.75
C ASN A 124 26.70 -28.65 -12.07
N ASN A 125 25.81 -28.44 -11.08
CA ASN A 125 25.09 -29.54 -10.46
C ASN A 125 24.00 -30.05 -11.41
N GLU A 126 24.02 -31.35 -11.72
CA GLU A 126 23.13 -31.96 -12.71
C GLU A 126 21.64 -31.78 -12.39
N LYS A 127 21.23 -32.02 -11.13
CA LYS A 127 19.82 -31.88 -10.71
C LYS A 127 19.35 -30.43 -10.81
N ILE A 128 20.14 -29.47 -10.33
CA ILE A 128 19.80 -28.04 -10.44
C ILE A 128 19.68 -27.65 -11.92
N ARG A 129 20.63 -28.06 -12.76
CA ARG A 129 20.59 -27.79 -14.21
C ARG A 129 19.34 -28.37 -14.86
N GLN A 130 18.94 -29.59 -14.50
CA GLN A 130 17.73 -30.22 -15.02
C GLN A 130 16.48 -29.42 -14.65
N VAL A 131 16.35 -29.01 -13.39
CA VAL A 131 15.20 -28.22 -12.91
C VAL A 131 15.14 -26.84 -13.58
N LEU A 132 16.28 -26.15 -13.73
CA LEU A 132 16.33 -24.86 -14.42
C LEU A 132 16.03 -24.97 -15.92
N ASN A 133 16.50 -26.03 -16.59
CA ASN A 133 16.16 -26.30 -17.98
C ASN A 133 14.67 -26.62 -18.15
N ASN A 134 14.08 -27.37 -17.21
CA ASN A 134 12.65 -27.62 -17.19
C ASN A 134 11.86 -26.32 -17.01
N ALA A 135 12.30 -25.45 -16.09
CA ALA A 135 11.71 -24.13 -15.91
C ALA A 135 11.72 -23.30 -17.21
N GLN A 136 12.85 -23.28 -17.94
CA GLN A 136 12.95 -22.61 -19.25
C GLN A 136 11.99 -23.21 -20.29
N LYS A 137 11.86 -24.54 -20.33
CA LYS A 137 10.92 -25.22 -21.22
C LYS A 137 9.48 -24.83 -20.89
N ILE A 138 9.10 -24.88 -19.61
CA ILE A 138 7.78 -24.45 -19.12
C ILE A 138 7.49 -23.01 -19.53
N GLN A 139 8.46 -22.09 -19.40
CA GLN A 139 8.30 -20.71 -19.82
C GLN A 139 8.02 -20.60 -21.32
N LYS A 140 8.77 -21.32 -22.16
CA LYS A 140 8.57 -21.32 -23.61
C LYS A 140 7.20 -21.89 -24.00
N GLU A 141 6.76 -22.96 -23.34
CA GLU A 141 5.47 -23.60 -23.59
C GLU A 141 4.27 -22.75 -23.14
N ARG A 142 4.43 -21.97 -22.06
CA ARG A 142 3.41 -21.02 -21.58
C ARG A 142 3.22 -19.81 -22.50
N GLY A 143 4.20 -19.50 -23.34
CA GLY A 143 4.19 -18.32 -24.20
C GLY A 143 4.47 -17.02 -23.44
N GLU A 144 4.34 -15.91 -24.16
CA GLU A 144 4.57 -14.57 -23.61
C GLU A 144 3.30 -13.99 -22.98
N SER A 145 3.43 -13.28 -21.87
CA SER A 145 2.34 -12.54 -21.23
C SER A 145 2.49 -11.05 -21.45
N PHE A 146 1.38 -10.37 -21.74
CA PHE A 146 1.32 -8.90 -21.80
C PHE A 146 0.06 -8.39 -21.11
N PHE A 147 0.05 -7.11 -20.76
CA PHE A 147 -1.06 -6.46 -20.06
C PHE A 147 -1.94 -5.68 -21.05
N VAL A 148 -3.24 -5.94 -20.99
CA VAL A 148 -4.27 -5.25 -21.77
C VAL A 148 -5.12 -4.34 -20.88
N GLU A 149 -5.61 -3.24 -21.45
CA GLU A 149 -6.49 -2.31 -20.77
C GLU A 149 -7.94 -2.85 -20.79
N CYS A 150 -8.66 -2.70 -19.68
CA CYS A 150 -10.10 -2.93 -19.63
C CYS A 150 -10.76 -2.00 -18.61
N LYS A 151 -12.04 -1.68 -18.83
CA LYS A 151 -12.84 -0.90 -17.88
C LYS A 151 -13.47 -1.84 -16.86
N VAL A 152 -13.32 -1.53 -15.58
CA VAL A 152 -13.86 -2.32 -14.47
C VAL A 152 -14.60 -1.40 -13.49
N ALA A 153 -15.70 -1.90 -12.92
CA ALA A 153 -16.43 -1.18 -11.88
C ALA A 153 -15.75 -1.42 -10.52
N ILE A 154 -15.28 -0.34 -9.89
CA ILE A 154 -14.54 -0.39 -8.63
C ILE A 154 -15.36 0.27 -7.53
N LYS A 155 -15.41 -0.36 -6.36
CA LYS A 155 -16.11 0.18 -5.19
C LYS A 155 -15.54 1.57 -4.82
N CYS A 156 -16.43 2.53 -4.61
CA CYS A 156 -16.14 3.77 -3.90
C CYS A 156 -17.14 3.93 -2.76
N ARG A 157 -16.66 4.11 -1.53
CA ARG A 157 -17.51 4.37 -0.37
C ARG A 157 -17.67 5.88 -0.23
N VAL A 158 -18.90 6.38 -0.14
CA VAL A 158 -19.17 7.81 0.03
C VAL A 158 -20.01 8.04 1.28
N ARG A 159 -19.64 9.03 2.09
CA ARG A 159 -20.46 9.57 3.19
C ARG A 159 -20.78 11.02 2.89
N GLN A 160 -22.06 11.36 3.02
CA GLN A 160 -22.54 12.72 2.89
C GLN A 160 -22.16 13.57 4.12
N PRO A 161 -22.20 14.91 4.00
CA PRO A 161 -22.20 15.79 5.16
C PRO A 161 -23.32 15.42 6.14
N ASN A 162 -23.10 15.62 7.43
CA ASN A 162 -24.17 15.57 8.41
C ASN A 162 -25.19 16.67 8.07
N ASN A 163 -26.48 16.36 8.13
CA ASN A 163 -27.57 17.27 7.72
C ASN A 163 -27.48 17.72 6.26
N TYR A 164 -27.11 16.79 5.36
CA TYR A 164 -27.03 17.05 3.92
C TYR A 164 -28.33 17.66 3.36
N ASP A 165 -28.17 18.69 2.54
CA ASP A 165 -29.21 19.43 1.83
C ASP A 165 -28.85 19.46 0.35
N SER A 166 -29.64 18.78 -0.48
CA SER A 166 -29.35 18.63 -1.91
C SER A 166 -29.37 19.93 -2.72
N THR A 167 -29.89 21.01 -2.13
CA THR A 167 -29.92 22.32 -2.79
C THR A 167 -28.58 23.06 -2.69
N LYS A 168 -27.75 22.74 -1.69
CA LYS A 168 -26.48 23.41 -1.38
C LYS A 168 -25.27 22.68 -1.95
N ALA A 169 -24.23 23.44 -2.26
CA ALA A 169 -22.93 22.88 -2.64
C ALA A 169 -22.06 22.64 -1.40
N TYR A 170 -21.37 21.49 -1.36
CA TYR A 170 -20.49 21.09 -0.26
C TYR A 170 -19.10 20.72 -0.78
N PRO A 171 -18.03 20.89 0.03
CA PRO A 171 -16.73 20.40 -0.34
C PRO A 171 -16.67 18.87 -0.32
N LEU A 172 -15.85 18.31 -1.21
CA LEU A 172 -15.52 16.91 -1.29
C LEU A 172 -14.09 16.68 -0.80
N ILE A 173 -13.92 15.71 0.08
CA ILE A 173 -12.64 15.08 0.40
C ILE A 173 -12.63 13.69 -0.24
N VAL A 174 -11.66 13.43 -1.09
CA VAL A 174 -11.35 12.07 -1.58
C VAL A 174 -10.15 11.56 -0.82
N ILE A 175 -10.33 10.48 -0.05
CA ILE A 175 -9.26 9.85 0.72
C ILE A 175 -8.70 8.60 0.01
N LEU A 176 -7.40 8.59 -0.21
CA LEU A 176 -6.65 7.55 -0.90
C LEU A 176 -5.86 6.73 0.12
N HIS A 177 -6.22 5.44 0.23
CA HIS A 177 -5.61 4.55 1.21
C HIS A 177 -4.13 4.25 0.94
N GLY A 178 -3.37 3.85 1.95
CA GLY A 178 -2.02 3.31 1.75
C GLY A 178 -2.03 1.94 1.07
N ASN A 179 -0.86 1.49 0.60
CA ASN A 179 -0.70 0.15 0.02
C ASN A 179 -1.15 -0.93 1.03
N GLY A 180 -2.03 -1.83 0.60
CA GLY A 180 -2.64 -2.85 1.45
C GLY A 180 -3.93 -2.42 2.17
N GLY A 181 -4.30 -1.14 2.09
CA GLY A 181 -5.57 -0.62 2.58
C GLY A 181 -6.76 -0.93 1.68
N ASN A 182 -7.93 -0.40 2.05
CA ASN A 182 -9.16 -0.50 1.27
C ASN A 182 -10.12 0.66 1.59
N ALA A 183 -11.17 0.81 0.77
CA ALA A 183 -12.21 1.84 0.91
C ALA A 183 -12.88 1.86 2.30
N GLU A 184 -13.17 0.70 2.89
CA GLU A 184 -13.89 0.62 4.17
C GLU A 184 -13.01 1.10 5.33
N SER A 185 -11.74 0.65 5.39
CA SER A 185 -10.79 0.99 6.45
C SER A 185 -10.47 2.48 6.53
N TYR A 186 -10.44 3.19 5.38
CA TYR A 186 -10.13 4.63 5.35
C TYR A 186 -11.36 5.52 5.52
N MET A 187 -12.57 4.97 5.44
CA MET A 187 -13.78 5.74 5.69
C MET A 187 -13.89 6.23 7.14
N ALA A 188 -13.26 5.52 8.10
CA ALA A 188 -13.19 5.92 9.51
C ALA A 188 -12.42 7.25 9.71
N VAL A 189 -11.53 7.63 8.79
CA VAL A 189 -10.75 8.88 8.88
C VAL A 189 -11.65 10.11 8.91
N ARG A 190 -12.84 10.06 8.27
CA ARG A 190 -13.83 11.13 8.34
C ARG A 190 -14.15 11.52 9.78
N ASP A 191 -14.37 10.53 10.64
CA ASP A 191 -14.81 10.77 12.01
C ASP A 191 -13.64 11.21 12.90
N ILE A 192 -12.43 10.67 12.66
CA ILE A 192 -11.19 11.09 13.36
C ILE A 192 -10.86 12.56 13.04
N MET A 193 -11.03 12.96 11.78
CA MET A 193 -10.78 14.32 11.30
C MET A 193 -11.91 15.29 11.69
N ASP A 194 -13.05 14.79 12.21
CA ASP A 194 -14.29 15.55 12.39
C ASP A 194 -14.72 16.27 11.09
N ALA A 195 -14.61 15.60 9.96
CA ALA A 195 -14.94 16.13 8.64
C ALA A 195 -16.46 15.98 8.33
N SER A 196 -17.30 16.20 9.33
CA SER A 196 -18.75 15.96 9.23
C SER A 196 -19.48 16.94 8.29
N ASN A 197 -18.88 18.06 7.95
CA ASN A 197 -19.36 19.08 7.01
C ASN A 197 -18.90 18.86 5.55
N PHE A 198 -18.22 17.76 5.26
CA PHE A 198 -17.71 17.42 3.93
C PHE A 198 -18.43 16.19 3.37
N PHE A 199 -18.56 16.13 2.04
CA PHE A 199 -18.61 14.83 1.38
C PHE A 199 -17.26 14.14 1.58
N PHE A 200 -17.29 12.86 1.94
CA PHE A 200 -16.09 12.07 2.17
C PHE A 200 -16.16 10.80 1.31
N ALA A 201 -15.28 10.68 0.34
CA ALA A 201 -15.22 9.56 -0.59
C ALA A 201 -13.93 8.77 -0.39
N ALA A 202 -14.03 7.45 -0.25
CA ALA A 202 -12.91 6.53 -0.18
C ALA A 202 -13.02 5.53 -1.35
N PRO A 203 -12.34 5.78 -2.48
CA PRO A 203 -12.21 4.80 -3.55
C PRO A 203 -11.35 3.60 -3.12
N GLN A 204 -11.60 2.46 -3.75
CA GLN A 204 -10.82 1.23 -3.61
C GLN A 204 -9.70 1.23 -4.65
N GLY A 205 -8.48 0.82 -4.28
CA GLY A 205 -7.42 0.61 -5.26
C GLY A 205 -7.78 -0.49 -6.29
N PRO A 206 -7.42 -0.33 -7.58
CA PRO A 206 -7.79 -1.28 -8.64
C PRO A 206 -7.09 -2.64 -8.52
N TYR A 207 -5.91 -2.69 -7.91
CA TYR A 207 -5.11 -3.91 -7.87
C TYR A 207 -5.27 -4.62 -6.54
N GLN A 208 -5.92 -5.78 -6.53
CA GLN A 208 -6.02 -6.61 -5.33
C GLN A 208 -4.63 -7.11 -4.92
N ARG A 209 -4.30 -6.94 -3.65
CA ARG A 209 -3.11 -7.51 -3.03
C ARG A 209 -3.47 -8.80 -2.31
N LYS A 210 -2.75 -9.86 -2.64
CA LYS A 210 -2.68 -11.05 -1.80
C LYS A 210 -1.74 -10.78 -0.64
N LEU A 211 -2.23 -10.10 0.39
CA LEU A 211 -1.57 -10.08 1.69
C LEU A 211 -2.04 -11.33 2.42
N LEU A 212 -1.20 -12.37 2.44
CA LEU A 212 -1.47 -13.67 3.07
C LEU A 212 -1.81 -13.57 4.57
N GLU A 213 -1.68 -12.37 5.13
CA GLU A 213 -1.65 -12.02 6.54
C GLU A 213 -2.89 -11.22 6.99
N LEU A 214 -3.76 -10.79 6.06
CA LEU A 214 -4.98 -10.05 6.36
C LEU A 214 -6.22 -10.88 6.01
N ASN A 215 -7.10 -11.07 6.99
CA ASN A 215 -8.46 -11.58 6.76
C ASN A 215 -9.36 -10.56 6.04
N SER A 216 -8.84 -9.38 5.69
CA SER A 216 -9.55 -8.34 4.97
C SER A 216 -8.97 -8.14 3.57
N PRO A 217 -9.81 -7.86 2.57
CA PRO A 217 -9.37 -7.47 1.24
C PRO A 217 -8.37 -6.29 1.28
N ALA A 218 -7.21 -6.47 0.66
CA ALA A 218 -6.13 -5.49 0.59
C ALA A 218 -5.90 -5.07 -0.85
N TYR A 219 -5.57 -3.79 -1.09
CA TYR A 219 -5.48 -3.23 -2.45
C TYR A 219 -4.29 -2.29 -2.61
N SER A 220 -3.89 -2.09 -3.86
CA SER A 220 -2.83 -1.20 -4.31
C SER A 220 -3.37 -0.26 -5.39
N TRP A 221 -2.86 0.97 -5.41
CA TRP A 221 -3.13 1.95 -6.46
C TRP A 221 -2.33 1.67 -7.73
N PHE A 222 -1.13 1.11 -7.57
CA PHE A 222 -0.20 0.84 -8.67
C PHE A 222 -0.09 -0.66 -8.94
N LEU A 223 0.13 -1.00 -10.20
CA LEU A 223 0.41 -2.36 -10.62
C LEU A 223 1.74 -2.82 -9.99
N LEU A 224 1.72 -3.96 -9.30
CA LEU A 224 2.92 -4.51 -8.70
C LEU A 224 3.75 -5.20 -9.77
N THR A 225 4.76 -4.49 -10.28
CA THR A 225 5.66 -4.99 -11.31
C THR A 225 7.08 -4.45 -11.08
N ASN A 226 8.08 -5.21 -11.52
CA ASN A 226 9.47 -4.75 -11.63
C ASN A 226 9.78 -4.19 -13.02
N ASP A 227 8.84 -4.28 -13.97
CA ASP A 227 8.97 -3.68 -15.30
C ASP A 227 8.61 -2.20 -15.23
N LYS A 228 9.64 -1.36 -15.25
CA LYS A 228 9.51 0.10 -15.23
C LYS A 228 8.65 0.64 -16.38
N LYS A 229 8.75 0.08 -17.60
CA LYS A 229 7.96 0.56 -18.75
C LYS A 229 6.48 0.27 -18.56
N LEU A 230 6.18 -0.93 -18.04
CA LEU A 230 4.81 -1.29 -17.71
C LEU A 230 4.27 -0.42 -16.57
N TRP A 231 5.09 -0.11 -15.57
CA TRP A 231 4.72 0.78 -14.48
C TRP A 231 4.40 2.20 -15.00
N GLU A 232 5.28 2.80 -15.81
CA GLU A 232 5.07 4.10 -16.46
C GLU A 232 3.83 4.14 -17.35
N LYS A 233 3.49 3.01 -18.01
CA LYS A 233 2.25 2.87 -18.79
C LYS A 233 1.00 2.83 -17.90
N ALA A 234 1.07 2.21 -16.72
CA ALA A 234 -0.09 1.96 -15.86
C ALA A 234 -0.43 3.13 -14.92
N ASP A 235 0.57 3.91 -14.51
CA ASP A 235 0.40 5.03 -13.57
C ASP A 235 -0.65 6.08 -13.99
N PRO A 236 -0.72 6.51 -15.28
CA PRO A 236 -1.77 7.41 -15.74
C PRO A 236 -3.19 6.89 -15.49
N PHE A 237 -3.42 5.58 -15.56
CA PHE A 237 -4.74 4.99 -15.33
C PHE A 237 -5.23 5.20 -13.90
N ALA A 238 -4.32 5.20 -12.91
CA ALA A 238 -4.69 5.49 -11.53
C ALA A 238 -5.15 6.96 -11.39
N ILE A 239 -4.51 7.90 -12.08
CA ILE A 239 -4.89 9.31 -12.07
C ILE A 239 -6.26 9.50 -12.73
N GLU A 240 -6.45 8.94 -13.92
CA GLU A 240 -7.71 8.95 -14.66
C GLU A 240 -8.84 8.36 -13.83
N TYR A 241 -8.59 7.25 -13.12
CA TYR A 241 -9.56 6.65 -12.22
C TYR A 241 -9.99 7.62 -11.09
N ILE A 242 -9.05 8.32 -10.43
CA ILE A 242 -9.42 9.29 -9.39
C ILE A 242 -10.23 10.45 -9.95
N ILE A 243 -9.90 10.93 -11.16
CA ILE A 243 -10.68 11.96 -11.85
C ILE A 243 -12.10 11.46 -12.12
N SER A 244 -12.25 10.24 -12.65
CA SER A 244 -13.58 9.65 -12.87
C SER A 244 -14.38 9.50 -11.58
N VAL A 245 -13.75 9.16 -10.46
CA VAL A 245 -14.43 9.14 -9.14
C VAL A 245 -14.97 10.53 -8.77
N ILE A 246 -14.18 11.58 -8.99
CA ILE A 246 -14.59 12.96 -8.71
C ILE A 246 -15.76 13.37 -9.63
N ASP A 247 -15.67 13.06 -10.91
CA ASP A 247 -16.69 13.40 -11.90
C ASP A 247 -18.00 12.64 -11.62
N ASP A 248 -17.94 11.33 -11.34
CA ASP A 248 -19.11 10.52 -10.98
C ASP A 248 -19.80 11.05 -9.71
N ILE A 249 -19.05 11.57 -8.74
CA ILE A 249 -19.64 12.22 -7.56
C ILE A 249 -20.28 13.56 -7.95
N LYS A 250 -19.64 14.37 -8.80
CA LYS A 250 -20.17 15.66 -9.27
C LYS A 250 -21.43 15.52 -10.12
N THR A 251 -21.62 14.41 -10.83
CA THR A 251 -22.88 14.15 -11.55
C THR A 251 -24.06 13.89 -10.61
N GLN A 252 -23.79 13.40 -9.40
CA GLN A 252 -24.81 13.04 -8.41
C GLN A 252 -25.05 14.13 -7.36
N TYR A 253 -24.04 14.94 -7.06
CA TYR A 253 -24.04 15.88 -5.94
C TYR A 253 -23.46 17.24 -6.32
N LYS A 254 -23.98 18.32 -5.70
CA LYS A 254 -23.42 19.66 -5.85
C LYS A 254 -22.13 19.79 -5.05
N ILE A 255 -20.98 19.72 -5.73
CA ILE A 255 -19.66 19.84 -5.11
C ILE A 255 -19.06 21.22 -5.37
N SER A 256 -18.59 21.90 -4.33
CA SER A 256 -17.99 23.25 -4.42
C SER A 256 -16.47 23.25 -4.59
N GLU A 257 -15.76 22.44 -3.80
CA GLU A 257 -14.30 22.28 -3.84
C GLU A 257 -13.94 20.81 -3.69
N VAL A 258 -12.79 20.41 -4.23
CA VAL A 258 -12.28 19.03 -4.14
C VAL A 258 -10.91 19.03 -3.49
N TYR A 259 -10.74 18.21 -2.47
CA TYR A 259 -9.46 18.00 -1.78
C TYR A 259 -9.07 16.53 -1.84
N LEU A 260 -7.79 16.25 -2.08
CA LEU A 260 -7.25 14.90 -2.00
C LEU A 260 -6.50 14.72 -0.68
N ILE A 261 -6.80 13.65 0.04
CA ILE A 261 -6.03 13.21 1.20
C ILE A 261 -5.46 11.85 0.88
N GLY A 262 -4.16 11.62 1.05
CA GLY A 262 -3.55 10.34 0.77
C GLY A 262 -2.57 9.90 1.84
N HIS A 263 -2.54 8.61 2.16
CA HIS A 263 -1.54 8.01 3.04
C HIS A 263 -0.59 7.11 2.25
N SER A 264 0.72 7.21 2.49
CA SER A 264 1.74 6.35 1.88
C SER A 264 1.61 6.33 0.35
N GLN A 265 1.36 5.17 -0.26
CA GLN A 265 1.06 5.04 -1.70
C GLN A 265 -0.09 5.95 -2.17
N GLY A 266 -1.15 6.12 -1.37
CA GLY A 266 -2.24 7.04 -1.68
C GLY A 266 -1.82 8.51 -1.63
N GLY A 267 -0.82 8.86 -0.81
CA GLY A 267 -0.23 10.20 -0.79
C GLY A 267 0.62 10.49 -2.03
N ALA A 268 1.38 9.49 -2.50
CA ALA A 268 2.05 9.57 -3.79
C ALA A 268 1.04 9.80 -4.94
N LEU A 269 -0.07 9.05 -4.94
CA LEU A 269 -1.15 9.26 -5.92
C LEU A 269 -1.80 10.64 -5.78
N ALA A 270 -1.99 11.15 -4.56
CA ALA A 270 -2.51 12.51 -4.33
C ALA A 270 -1.60 13.59 -4.93
N TYR A 271 -0.27 13.46 -4.81
CA TYR A 271 0.68 14.33 -5.51
C TYR A 271 0.50 14.24 -7.02
N MET A 272 0.53 13.03 -7.56
CA MET A 272 0.42 12.81 -9.01
C MET A 272 -0.86 13.40 -9.59
N THR A 273 -2.01 13.04 -9.02
CA THR A 273 -3.32 13.54 -9.45
C THR A 273 -3.42 15.05 -9.25
N GLY A 274 -3.17 15.55 -8.03
CA GLY A 274 -3.37 16.97 -7.72
C GLY A 274 -2.49 17.92 -8.53
N ILE A 275 -1.24 17.55 -8.80
CA ILE A 275 -0.33 18.39 -9.60
C ILE A 275 -0.73 18.35 -11.08
N LYS A 276 -1.02 17.16 -11.63
CA LYS A 276 -1.38 17.00 -13.06
C LYS A 276 -2.77 17.53 -13.40
N THR A 277 -3.70 17.58 -12.44
CA THR A 277 -5.06 18.11 -12.61
C THR A 277 -5.38 19.23 -11.63
N SER A 278 -4.41 20.13 -11.45
CA SER A 278 -4.47 21.25 -10.50
C SER A 278 -5.63 22.22 -10.73
N ASN A 279 -6.27 22.21 -11.89
CA ASN A 279 -7.51 22.94 -12.18
C ASN A 279 -8.79 22.29 -11.60
N LEU A 280 -8.75 21.00 -11.28
CA LEU A 280 -9.87 20.24 -10.69
C LEU A 280 -9.78 20.10 -9.16
N ILE A 281 -8.60 20.35 -8.59
CA ILE A 281 -8.27 20.08 -7.19
C ILE A 281 -7.93 21.39 -6.47
N ASN A 282 -8.52 21.63 -5.30
CA ASN A 282 -8.33 22.84 -4.51
C ASN A 282 -7.23 22.72 -3.44
N GLY A 283 -6.73 21.52 -3.19
CA GLY A 283 -5.59 21.27 -2.32
C GLY A 283 -5.33 19.78 -2.11
N ILE A 284 -4.08 19.44 -1.78
CA ILE A 284 -3.67 18.06 -1.49
C ILE A 284 -3.04 17.93 -0.11
N ILE A 285 -3.31 16.82 0.55
CA ILE A 285 -2.80 16.47 1.87
C ILE A 285 -2.14 15.09 1.77
N CYS A 286 -0.84 15.02 2.04
CA CYS A 286 -0.05 13.80 1.91
C CYS A 286 0.50 13.38 3.28
N PHE A 287 0.19 12.16 3.69
CA PHE A 287 0.67 11.56 4.93
C PHE A 287 1.67 10.45 4.67
N GLY A 288 2.87 10.50 5.26
CA GLY A 288 3.83 9.40 5.16
C GLY A 288 4.22 9.05 3.71
N ALA A 289 4.13 10.00 2.78
CA ALA A 289 4.26 9.76 1.36
C ALA A 289 5.72 9.90 0.90
N ARG A 290 6.10 9.18 -0.15
CA ARG A 290 7.37 9.41 -0.84
C ARG A 290 7.37 10.77 -1.53
N ASN A 291 8.56 11.29 -1.80
CA ASN A 291 8.73 12.57 -2.44
C ASN A 291 8.13 12.58 -3.86
N PRO A 292 7.35 13.61 -4.25
CA PRO A 292 6.74 13.70 -5.58
C PRO A 292 7.72 13.52 -6.75
N ILE A 293 9.01 13.88 -6.58
CA ILE A 293 10.00 13.74 -7.68
C ILE A 293 10.32 12.28 -8.05
N GLU A 294 9.96 11.31 -7.20
CA GLU A 294 10.07 9.88 -7.56
C GLU A 294 9.05 9.47 -8.62
N MET A 295 7.94 10.22 -8.73
CA MET A 295 6.81 9.89 -9.62
C MET A 295 6.53 10.98 -10.67
N LEU A 296 7.02 12.20 -10.46
CA LEU A 296 6.80 13.36 -11.32
C LEU A 296 8.13 13.97 -11.73
N SER A 297 8.26 14.29 -13.01
CA SER A 297 9.37 15.08 -13.52
C SER A 297 9.31 16.52 -12.99
N ALA A 298 10.47 17.17 -12.93
CA ALA A 298 10.56 18.60 -12.63
C ALA A 298 9.68 19.46 -13.55
N ALA A 299 9.56 19.08 -14.83
CA ALA A 299 8.73 19.76 -15.81
C ALA A 299 7.24 19.67 -15.47
N GLU A 300 6.75 18.51 -15.03
CA GLU A 300 5.35 18.33 -14.63
C GLU A 300 5.01 19.16 -13.38
N ILE A 301 5.91 19.18 -12.39
CA ILE A 301 5.73 19.99 -11.18
C ILE A 301 5.74 21.49 -11.52
N TYR A 302 6.70 21.92 -12.35
CA TYR A 302 6.85 23.32 -12.75
C TYR A 302 5.73 23.81 -13.67
N ASN A 303 5.26 22.98 -14.61
CA ASN A 303 4.24 23.36 -15.59
C ASN A 303 2.80 23.09 -15.15
N ALA A 304 2.58 22.60 -13.92
CA ALA A 304 1.21 22.46 -13.40
C ALA A 304 0.44 23.78 -13.52
N GLU A 305 -0.78 23.69 -14.05
CA GLU A 305 -1.66 24.81 -14.39
C GLU A 305 -1.86 25.76 -13.21
N LEU A 306 -2.14 25.21 -12.02
CA LEU A 306 -2.26 25.96 -10.78
C LEU A 306 -1.30 25.42 -9.71
N LYS A 307 -0.69 26.33 -8.95
CA LYS A 307 0.11 25.99 -7.76
C LYS A 307 -0.81 25.82 -6.55
N ILE A 308 -1.55 24.71 -6.55
CA ILE A 308 -2.50 24.37 -5.49
C ILE A 308 -1.78 24.25 -4.14
N PRO A 309 -2.43 24.61 -3.01
CA PRO A 309 -1.82 24.50 -1.70
C PRO A 309 -1.61 23.02 -1.32
N ILE A 310 -0.51 22.74 -0.62
CA ILE A 310 -0.08 21.39 -0.23
C ILE A 310 0.12 21.32 1.29
N PHE A 311 -0.42 20.28 1.92
CA PHE A 311 -0.13 19.93 3.31
C PHE A 311 0.60 18.58 3.36
N ILE A 312 1.64 18.49 4.17
CA ILE A 312 2.42 17.26 4.38
C ILE A 312 2.37 16.92 5.87
N GLY A 313 1.84 15.75 6.21
CA GLY A 313 1.83 15.18 7.56
C GLY A 313 2.81 14.01 7.66
N HIS A 314 3.74 13.99 8.61
CA HIS A 314 4.76 12.93 8.61
C HIS A 314 5.30 12.58 10.00
N GLY A 315 5.41 11.28 10.31
CA GLY A 315 5.94 10.80 11.58
C GLY A 315 7.46 10.96 11.65
N THR A 316 7.98 11.45 12.79
CA THR A 316 9.43 11.68 12.95
C THR A 316 10.27 10.40 13.00
N ILE A 317 9.66 9.25 13.29
CA ILE A 317 10.30 7.93 13.39
C ILE A 317 9.68 6.91 12.43
N ASP A 318 9.19 7.38 11.28
CA ASP A 318 8.59 6.53 10.25
C ASP A 318 9.62 5.52 9.66
N PRO A 319 9.42 4.20 9.89
CA PRO A 319 10.36 3.18 9.43
C PRO A 319 10.19 2.81 7.95
N GLN A 320 9.12 3.25 7.29
CA GLN A 320 8.83 2.91 5.89
C GLN A 320 9.21 4.04 4.94
N VAL A 321 8.97 5.29 5.33
CA VAL A 321 9.32 6.48 4.56
C VAL A 321 9.99 7.48 5.48
N ASN A 322 11.29 7.68 5.31
CA ASN A 322 12.06 8.58 6.18
C ASN A 322 11.49 10.00 6.13
N ILE A 323 11.41 10.68 7.29
CA ILE A 323 10.94 12.07 7.40
C ILE A 323 11.67 13.07 6.47
N ASN A 324 12.90 12.74 6.06
CA ASN A 324 13.65 13.55 5.11
C ASN A 324 12.97 13.61 3.72
N GLU A 325 12.20 12.58 3.33
CA GLU A 325 11.40 12.62 2.10
C GLU A 325 10.37 13.75 2.14
N ALA A 326 9.69 13.94 3.26
CA ALA A 326 8.71 15.03 3.44
C ALA A 326 9.38 16.41 3.47
N LYS A 327 10.54 16.53 4.14
CA LYS A 327 11.32 17.78 4.16
C LYS A 327 11.80 18.16 2.76
N GLU A 328 12.28 17.18 2.00
CA GLU A 328 12.75 17.40 0.64
C GLU A 328 11.60 17.70 -0.32
N ALA A 329 10.46 17.02 -0.18
CA ALA A 329 9.24 17.33 -0.90
C ALA A 329 8.83 18.79 -0.66
N GLN A 330 8.78 19.24 0.60
CA GLN A 330 8.50 20.64 0.93
C GLN A 330 9.47 21.58 0.24
N ARG A 331 10.78 21.34 0.36
CA ARG A 331 11.83 22.18 -0.22
C ARG A 331 11.66 22.33 -1.73
N ILE A 332 11.47 21.22 -2.44
CA ILE A 332 11.36 21.18 -3.90
C ILE A 332 10.07 21.85 -4.37
N LEU A 333 8.93 21.50 -3.76
CA LEU A 333 7.64 22.08 -4.14
C LEU A 333 7.61 23.58 -3.86
N THR A 334 8.14 24.05 -2.73
CA THR A 334 8.29 25.50 -2.47
C THR A 334 9.20 26.17 -3.48
N LYS A 335 10.32 25.53 -3.89
CA LYS A 335 11.18 26.04 -4.97
C LYS A 335 10.41 26.23 -6.28
N TYR A 336 9.43 25.38 -6.57
CA TYR A 336 8.56 25.48 -7.75
C TYR A 336 7.31 26.35 -7.54
N GLY A 337 7.25 27.13 -6.45
CA GLY A 337 6.21 28.13 -6.21
C GLY A 337 4.95 27.62 -5.50
N TYR A 338 4.94 26.37 -5.02
CA TYR A 338 3.81 25.86 -4.24
C TYR A 338 3.83 26.40 -2.80
N ASN A 339 2.65 26.68 -2.27
CA ASN A 339 2.47 26.94 -0.84
C ASN A 339 2.38 25.61 -0.10
N VAL A 340 3.44 25.26 0.66
CA VAL A 340 3.57 23.96 1.32
C VAL A 340 3.66 24.09 2.83
N THR A 341 2.70 23.47 3.53
CA THR A 341 2.70 23.33 4.99
C THR A 341 3.20 21.94 5.36
N LEU A 342 4.30 21.84 6.13
CA LEU A 342 4.78 20.58 6.71
C LEU A 342 4.45 20.53 8.20
N LYS A 343 3.80 19.45 8.62
CA LYS A 343 3.51 19.11 10.01
C LYS A 343 4.07 17.74 10.33
N SER A 344 4.91 17.68 11.35
CA SER A 344 5.45 16.41 11.84
C SER A 344 4.92 16.09 13.22
N PHE A 345 4.81 14.81 13.53
CA PHE A 345 4.35 14.31 14.83
C PHE A 345 5.30 13.25 15.36
N ASN A 346 5.36 13.11 16.68
CA ASN A 346 6.15 12.06 17.31
C ASN A 346 5.48 10.70 17.08
N GLY A 347 5.90 9.98 16.05
CA GLY A 347 5.30 8.72 15.63
C GLY A 347 5.89 8.18 14.34
N GLY A 348 5.37 7.04 13.89
CA GLY A 348 5.83 6.29 12.73
C GLY A 348 4.89 6.41 11.53
N HIS A 349 4.75 5.34 10.76
CA HIS A 349 4.04 5.33 9.47
C HIS A 349 2.49 5.27 9.60
N TRP A 350 1.86 6.16 10.37
CA TRP A 350 0.39 6.20 10.55
C TRP A 350 -0.23 7.57 10.29
N LEU A 351 -1.56 7.58 10.22
CA LEU A 351 -2.37 8.79 10.28
C LEU A 351 -2.53 9.22 11.75
N ASP A 352 -1.77 10.24 12.16
CA ASP A 352 -1.92 10.84 13.49
C ASP A 352 -3.18 11.70 13.59
N THR A 353 -3.90 11.57 14.71
CA THR A 353 -5.18 12.27 14.93
C THR A 353 -5.00 13.78 15.00
N SER A 354 -3.97 14.26 15.70
CA SER A 354 -3.75 15.70 15.85
C SER A 354 -3.41 16.34 14.50
N THR A 355 -2.61 15.64 13.70
CA THR A 355 -2.21 16.08 12.36
C THR A 355 -3.38 16.05 11.37
N LEU A 356 -4.30 15.07 11.46
CA LEU A 356 -5.55 15.05 10.69
C LEU A 356 -6.46 16.24 11.03
N ILE A 357 -6.61 16.57 12.31
CA ILE A 357 -7.39 17.73 12.76
C ILE A 357 -6.75 19.03 12.25
N GLU A 358 -5.42 19.13 12.27
CA GLU A 358 -4.72 20.27 11.66
C GLU A 358 -4.94 20.35 10.14
N ALA A 359 -4.94 19.22 9.44
CA ALA A 359 -5.24 19.17 8.02
C ALA A 359 -6.67 19.66 7.72
N LYS A 360 -7.67 19.32 8.54
CA LYS A 360 -9.03 19.90 8.43
C LYS A 360 -9.01 21.42 8.57
N LYS A 361 -8.38 21.93 9.63
CA LYS A 361 -8.26 23.38 9.86
C LYS A 361 -7.56 24.08 8.69
N TRP A 362 -6.56 23.43 8.11
CA TRP A 362 -5.86 23.91 6.93
C TRP A 362 -6.78 23.99 5.70
N ILE A 363 -7.61 22.97 5.44
CA ILE A 363 -8.65 23.01 4.40
C ILE A 363 -9.61 24.20 4.60
N GLU A 364 -10.12 24.36 5.82
CA GLU A 364 -11.04 25.44 6.16
C GLU A 364 -10.38 26.82 6.02
N GLY A 365 -9.08 26.91 6.32
CA GLY A 365 -8.25 28.10 6.12
C GLY A 365 -8.18 28.53 4.65
N ILE A 366 -8.05 27.59 3.71
CA ILE A 366 -8.02 27.89 2.26
C ILE A 366 -9.33 28.56 1.83
N LYS A 367 -10.48 28.04 2.29
CA LYS A 367 -11.81 28.56 1.94
C LYS A 367 -12.05 29.99 2.41
N SER A 368 -11.53 30.34 3.59
CA SER A 368 -11.71 31.69 4.13
C SER A 368 -10.96 32.75 3.31
N LYS A 369 -9.80 32.41 2.74
CA LYS A 369 -9.02 33.30 1.88
C LYS A 369 -9.68 33.50 0.52
N SER A 370 -10.16 32.43 -0.12
CA SER A 370 -10.81 32.52 -1.43
C SER A 370 -12.13 33.31 -1.41
N LYS A 371 -12.84 33.32 -0.28
CA LYS A 371 -14.03 34.18 -0.10
C LYS A 371 -13.67 35.66 0.05
N LYS A 372 -12.59 35.98 0.76
CA LYS A 372 -12.13 37.37 0.95
C LYS A 372 -11.55 38.00 -0.31
N GLU A 373 -10.96 37.21 -1.20
CA GLU A 373 -10.44 37.71 -2.49
C GLU A 373 -11.54 37.94 -3.53
N LYS A 374 -12.77 37.42 -3.30
CA LYS A 374 -13.94 37.57 -4.18
C LYS A 374 -14.97 38.60 -3.67
N SER A 375 -14.76 39.16 -2.48
CA SER A 375 -15.56 40.23 -1.86
C SER A 375 -14.79 41.53 -1.92
#